data_AF-A0A7Y2VKV6-F1
#
_entry.id   AF-A0A7Y2VKV6-F1
#
_cell.length_a   1.000
_cell.length_b   1.000
_cell.length_c   1.000
_cell.angle_alpha   90.00
_cell.angle_beta   90.00
_cell.angle_gamma   90.00
#
_symmetry.space_group_name_H-M   'P 1'
#
loop_
_entity.id
_entity.type
_entity.pdbx_description
1 polymer ?
#
loop_
_entity_poly.entity_id
_entity_poly.type
_entity_poly.pdbx_seq_one_letter_code
_entity_poly.pdbx_strand_id
1 'polypeptide(L)' 'MSQSITVISGDGIGPEIMKASLRVLDALDCGLEYEFMDAGLGALEA' A
#
# COMPACT_ATOMS: atom_id res chain seq x y z
N MET A 1 6.65 18.86 -3.85
CA MET A 1 7.58 17.95 -3.17
C MET A 1 6.72 16.78 -2.76
N SER A 2 6.96 15.61 -3.36
CA SER A 2 6.23 14.39 -3.04
C SER A 2 6.75 13.79 -1.73
N GLN A 3 5.85 13.25 -0.91
CA GLN A 3 6.22 12.53 0.30
C GLN A 3 6.27 11.04 -0.03
N SER A 4 7.45 10.43 0.06
CA SER A 4 7.60 8.98 -0.12
C SER A 4 7.10 8.25 1.12
N ILE A 5 6.32 7.19 0.90
CA ILE A 5 5.83 6.28 1.93
C ILE A 5 6.01 4.82 1.51
N THR A 6 6.29 3.96 2.48
CA THR A 6 6.31 2.51 2.26
C THR A 6 4.92 1.93 2.48
N VAL A 7 4.44 1.15 1.52
CA VAL A 7 3.15 0.48 1.52
C VAL A 7 3.39 -1.01 1.72
N ILE A 8 2.97 -1.52 2.87
CA ILE A 8 2.99 -2.94 3.19
C ILE A 8 1.55 -3.42 3.23
N SER A 9 1.20 -4.33 2.32
CA SER A 9 -0.14 -4.93 2.32
C SER A 9 -0.26 -5.90 3.51
N GLY A 10 -1.37 -5.85 4.24
CA GLY A 10 -1.67 -6.84 5.28
C GLY A 10 -2.05 -8.19 4.68
N ASP A 11 -2.21 -9.20 5.54
CA ASP A 11 -2.66 -10.55 5.17
C ASP A 11 -4.19 -10.66 5.06
N GLY A 12 -4.70 -11.79 4.54
CA GLY A 12 -6.13 -12.02 4.35
C GLY A 12 -6.72 -11.05 3.32
N ILE A 13 -7.70 -10.23 3.74
CA ILE A 13 -8.31 -9.18 2.89
C ILE A 13 -7.46 -7.89 2.79
N GLY A 14 -6.28 -7.88 3.42
CA GLY A 14 -5.38 -6.73 3.48
C GLY A 14 -5.03 -6.12 2.11
N PRO A 15 -4.71 -6.90 1.06
CA PRO A 15 -4.35 -6.35 -0.25
C PRO A 15 -5.52 -5.62 -0.92
N GLU A 16 -6.75 -6.13 -0.76
CA GLU A 16 -7.95 -5.54 -1.37
C GLU A 16 -8.32 -4.21 -0.71
N ILE A 17 -8.25 -4.16 0.62
CA ILE A 17 -8.46 -2.92 1.39
C ILE A 17 -7.37 -1.92 1.08
N MET A 18 -6.09 -2.33 1.05
CA MET A 18 -4.97 -1.44 0.77
C MET A 18 -5.13 -0.80 -0.61
N LYS A 19 -5.47 -1.58 -1.64
CA LYS A 19 -5.76 -1.07 -2.98
C LYS A 19 -6.92 -0.07 -2.98
N ALA A 20 -7.99 -0.31 -2.22
CA ALA A 20 -9.11 0.62 -2.13
C ALA A 20 -8.71 1.94 -1.46
N SER A 21 -7.92 1.88 -0.40
CA SER A 21 -7.39 3.05 0.32
C SER A 21 -6.48 3.90 -0.56
N LEU A 22 -5.55 3.29 -1.31
CA LEU A 22 -4.66 4.01 -2.22
C LEU A 22 -5.44 4.79 -3.28
N ARG A 23 -6.51 4.21 -3.86
CA ARG A 23 -7.39 4.94 -4.80
C ARG A 23 -8.01 6.20 -4.20
N VAL A 24 -8.34 6.17 -2.90
CA VAL A 24 -8.86 7.37 -2.21
C VAL A 24 -7.76 8.42 -2.07
N LEU A 25 -6.55 8.02 -1.68
CA LEU A 25 -5.42 8.93 -1.55
C LEU A 25 -5.01 9.54 -2.90
N ASP A 26 -5.03 8.75 -3.98
CA ASP A 26 -4.81 9.21 -5.35
C ASP A 26 -5.88 10.24 -5.76
N ALA A 27 -7.15 9.95 -5.47
CA ALA A 27 -8.26 10.86 -5.79
C ALA A 27 -8.22 12.17 -4.98
N LEU A 28 -7.59 12.16 -3.81
CA LEU A 28 -7.36 13.34 -2.97
C LEU A 28 -6.11 14.13 -3.37
N ASP A 29 -5.33 13.66 -4.35
CA ASP A 29 -4.08 14.27 -4.80
C ASP A 29 -3.12 14.61 -3.66
N CYS A 30 -2.90 13.63 -2.77
CA CYS A 30 -2.07 13.84 -1.57
C CYS A 30 -0.56 14.03 -1.87
N GLY A 31 -0.12 13.97 -3.13
CA GLY A 31 1.29 14.12 -3.50
C GLY A 31 2.20 13.04 -2.90
N LEU A 32 1.72 11.79 -2.86
CA LEU A 32 2.45 10.66 -2.27
C LEU A 32 3.20 9.87 -3.34
N GLU A 33 4.38 9.38 -2.98
CA GLU A 33 5.13 8.38 -3.75
C GLU A 33 5.14 7.06 -2.99
N TYR A 34 4.70 5.98 -3.64
CA TYR A 34 4.51 4.68 -3.00
C TYR A 34 5.66 3.73 -3.31
N GLU A 35 6.31 3.23 -2.27
CA GLU A 35 7.24 2.09 -2.34
C GLU A 35 6.54 0.86 -1.76
N PHE A 36 6.31 -0.17 -2.57
CA PHE A 36 5.64 -1.39 -2.11
C PHE A 36 6.66 -2.39 -1.57
N MET A 37 6.38 -2.94 -0.38
CA MET A 37 7.16 -4.01 0.22
C MET A 37 6.24 -5.12 0.74
N ASP A 38 6.72 -6.34 0.61
CA ASP A 38 6.02 -7.51 1.15
C ASP A 38 6.36 -7.73 2.63
N ALA A 39 5.36 -8.13 3.41
CA ALA A 39 5.52 -8.63 4.77
C ALA A 39 4.45 -9.69 5.08
N GLY A 40 4.46 -10.25 6.30
CA GLY A 40 3.43 -11.20 6.73
C GLY A 40 3.53 -12.57 6.05
N LEU A 41 2.39 -13.25 5.95
CA LEU A 41 2.29 -14.57 5.30
C LEU A 41 2.71 -14.48 3.83
N GLY A 42 2.28 -13.43 3.13
CA GLY A 42 2.63 -13.21 1.72
C GLY A 42 4.14 -13.14 1.47
N ALA A 43 4.92 -12.58 2.40
CA ALA A 43 6.38 -12.55 2.29
C ALA A 43 7.07 -13.85 2.76
N LEU A 44 6.44 -14.60 3.65
CA LEU A 44 6.97 -15.88 4.15
C LEU A 44 6.81 -17.02 3.13
N GLU A 45 5.74 -16.96 2.34
CA GLU A 45 5.39 -17.97 1.33
C GLU A 45 6.00 -17.70 -0.07
N ALA A 46 6.67 -16.56 -0.25
CA ALA A 46 7.22 -16.08 -1.53
C ALA A 46 8.59 -16.68 -1.92
#